data_AF-A0A0L6JV02-F1
#
_entry.id   AF-A0A0L6JV02-F1
#
_cell.length_a   1.000
_cell.length_b   1.000
_cell.length_c   1.000
_cell.angle_alpha   90.00
_cell.angle_beta   90.00
_cell.angle_gamma   90.00
#
_symmetry.space_group_name_H-M   'P 1'
#
loop_
_entity.id
_entity.type
_entity.pdbx_description
1 polymer ?
#
loop_
_entity_poly.entity_id
_entity_poly.type
_entity_poly.pdbx_seq_one_letter_code
_entity_poly.pdbx_strand_id
1 'polypeptide(L)'
;MNTEIMFSSKSDEWETPQQFFDKLHKEFNFQLDVCATAENAKCDKYYTKIDDGLSQSWHHWAQRCWMNPPYGRNIDKWIKKAFDESQEGATVVCLIPARTDTKYWHTYCMKAHEIRFVKGRLKFSNSKDCAPFPSAIVVFKPTLKQLKVSSY
;
A
#
# COMPACT_ATOMS: atom_id res chain seq x y z
N MET A 1 -5.37 -0.16 -37.53
CA MET A 1 -4.59 -0.11 -36.28
C MET A 1 -4.69 -1.48 -35.63
N ASN A 2 -3.58 -2.21 -35.48
CA ASN A 2 -3.55 -3.49 -34.79
C ASN A 2 -3.67 -3.26 -33.28
N THR A 3 -4.80 -3.66 -32.70
CA THR A 3 -5.11 -3.59 -31.26
C THR A 3 -4.49 -4.74 -30.46
N GLU A 4 -3.77 -5.66 -31.11
CA GLU A 4 -3.18 -6.87 -30.50
C GLU A 4 -2.02 -6.61 -29.53
N ILE A 5 -1.54 -5.37 -29.40
CA ILE A 5 -0.40 -5.00 -28.54
C ILE A 5 -0.86 -4.27 -27.25
N MET A 6 -2.16 -4.26 -26.93
CA MET A 6 -2.60 -3.79 -25.62
C MET A 6 -2.42 -4.88 -24.57
N PHE A 7 -1.33 -4.79 -23.80
CA PHE A 7 -1.13 -5.57 -22.57
C PHE A 7 -2.19 -5.16 -21.53
N SER A 8 -3.41 -5.67 -21.66
CA SER A 8 -4.37 -5.65 -20.56
C SER A 8 -4.09 -6.85 -19.65
N SER A 9 -3.78 -6.60 -18.39
CA SER A 9 -3.71 -7.66 -17.40
C SER A 9 -5.13 -8.21 -17.17
N LYS A 10 -5.26 -9.55 -17.09
CA LYS A 10 -6.55 -10.19 -16.77
C LYS A 10 -7.02 -9.91 -15.32
N SER A 11 -6.12 -9.45 -14.46
CA SER A 11 -6.38 -9.08 -13.07
C SER A 11 -5.54 -7.86 -12.68
N ASP A 12 -6.12 -7.02 -11.82
CA ASP A 12 -5.45 -5.88 -11.19
C ASP A 12 -4.86 -6.28 -9.81
N GLU A 13 -4.99 -7.54 -9.41
CA GLU A 13 -4.50 -8.06 -8.13
C GLU A 13 -3.09 -8.63 -8.24
N TRP A 14 -2.22 -8.13 -7.38
CA TRP A 14 -0.81 -8.47 -7.37
C TRP A 14 -0.41 -8.98 -5.99
N GLU A 15 -0.42 -10.29 -5.76
CA GLU A 15 -0.10 -10.81 -4.43
C GLU A 15 1.38 -10.60 -4.08
N THR A 16 1.63 -9.91 -2.96
CA THR A 16 3.00 -9.61 -2.50
C THR A 16 3.76 -10.91 -2.20
N PRO A 17 4.97 -11.09 -2.77
CA PRO A 17 5.83 -12.23 -2.43
C PRO A 17 6.14 -12.28 -0.94
N GLN A 18 5.99 -13.45 -0.31
CA GLN A 18 6.10 -13.58 1.14
C GLN A 18 7.43 -13.05 1.69
N GLN A 19 8.56 -13.45 1.08
CA GLN A 19 9.89 -12.98 1.49
C GLN A 19 10.07 -11.45 1.38
N PHE A 20 9.35 -10.80 0.48
CA PHE A 20 9.40 -9.35 0.33
C PHE A 20 8.58 -8.68 1.45
N PHE A 21 7.39 -9.21 1.73
CA PHE A 21 6.56 -8.78 2.86
C PHE A 21 7.31 -8.96 4.19
N ASP A 22 7.87 -10.15 4.45
CA ASP A 22 8.52 -10.49 5.73
C ASP A 22 9.65 -9.52 6.10
N LYS A 23 10.40 -9.02 5.11
CA LYS A 23 11.46 -8.02 5.32
C LYS A 23 10.90 -6.71 5.88
N LEU A 24 9.79 -6.23 5.31
CA LEU A 24 9.12 -5.02 5.76
C LEU A 24 8.36 -5.28 7.06
N HIS A 25 7.76 -6.45 7.22
CA HIS A 25 7.07 -6.82 8.45
C HIS A 25 8.04 -6.92 9.64
N LYS A 26 9.26 -7.42 9.44
CA LYS A 26 10.31 -7.41 10.48
C LYS A 26 10.66 -5.99 10.94
N GLU A 27 10.57 -5.01 10.04
CA GLU A 27 10.89 -3.62 10.33
C GLU A 27 9.71 -2.87 10.97
N PHE A 28 8.52 -3.01 10.40
CA PHE A 28 7.35 -2.22 10.76
C PHE A 28 6.35 -2.96 11.65
N ASN A 29 6.49 -4.27 11.84
CA ASN A 29 5.60 -5.09 12.67
C ASN A 29 4.10 -4.79 12.37
N PHE A 30 3.70 -5.06 11.13
CA PHE A 30 2.35 -4.76 10.62
C PHE A 30 1.28 -5.49 11.42
N GLN A 31 0.13 -4.85 11.60
CA GLN A 31 -0.98 -5.38 12.38
C GLN A 31 -2.24 -5.59 11.53
N LEU A 32 -2.32 -4.94 10.38
CA LEU A 32 -3.49 -4.93 9.51
C LEU A 32 -3.06 -4.92 8.04
N ASP A 33 -3.61 -5.84 7.25
CA ASP A 33 -3.52 -5.84 5.80
C ASP A 33 -4.81 -5.23 5.20
N VAL A 34 -4.72 -4.04 4.64
CA VAL A 34 -5.92 -3.28 4.24
C VAL A 34 -6.43 -3.65 2.84
N CYS A 35 -5.74 -4.54 2.13
CA CYS A 35 -6.04 -4.93 0.75
C CYS A 35 -5.83 -6.43 0.52
N ALA A 36 -6.61 -7.28 1.17
CA ALA A 36 -6.41 -8.73 1.12
C ALA A 36 -7.65 -9.51 0.67
N THR A 37 -7.47 -10.82 0.55
CA THR A 37 -8.50 -11.85 0.61
C THR A 37 -8.15 -12.80 1.76
N ALA A 38 -9.05 -13.71 2.10
CA ALA A 38 -8.79 -14.69 3.16
C ALA A 38 -7.58 -15.60 2.83
N GLU A 39 -7.31 -15.82 1.54
CA GLU A 39 -6.26 -16.71 1.05
C GLU A 39 -4.89 -16.04 0.94
N ASN A 40 -4.85 -14.71 0.83
CA ASN A 40 -3.61 -13.98 0.52
C ASN A 40 -3.17 -12.97 1.60
N ALA A 41 -3.97 -12.82 2.67
CA ALA A 41 -3.72 -11.88 3.75
C ALA A 41 -2.30 -12.05 4.33
N LYS A 42 -1.63 -10.92 4.56
CA LYS A 42 -0.28 -10.91 5.15
C LYS A 42 -0.26 -10.60 6.64
N CYS A 43 -1.42 -10.27 7.21
CA CYS A 43 -1.62 -10.04 8.65
C CYS A 43 -2.85 -10.82 9.14
N ASP A 44 -2.88 -11.16 10.43
CA ASP A 44 -4.04 -11.85 11.04
C ASP A 44 -5.33 -11.02 10.94
N LYS A 45 -5.21 -9.70 11.00
CA LYS A 45 -6.32 -8.78 10.71
C LYS A 45 -6.18 -8.28 9.29
N TYR A 46 -7.27 -8.31 8.54
CA TYR A 46 -7.29 -7.83 7.17
C TYR A 46 -8.69 -7.38 6.74
N TYR A 47 -8.73 -6.57 5.68
CA TYR A 47 -9.97 -6.24 4.98
C TYR A 47 -10.03 -6.94 3.64
N THR A 48 -11.18 -7.56 3.37
CA THR A 48 -11.54 -8.11 2.07
C THR A 48 -12.24 -7.07 1.20
N LYS A 49 -12.50 -7.43 -0.06
CA LYS A 49 -13.35 -6.62 -0.95
C LYS A 49 -14.75 -6.40 -0.39
N ILE A 50 -15.28 -7.36 0.37
CA ILE A 50 -16.62 -7.27 0.96
C ILE A 50 -16.63 -6.22 2.09
N ASP A 51 -15.54 -6.15 2.85
CA ASP A 51 -15.38 -5.17 3.94
C ASP A 51 -15.15 -3.75 3.42
N ASP A 52 -14.82 -3.60 2.14
CA ASP A 52 -14.45 -2.33 1.49
C ASP A 52 -13.43 -1.53 2.31
N GLY A 53 -12.16 -1.94 2.26
CA GLY A 53 -11.08 -1.31 3.02
C GLY A 53 -10.99 0.22 2.87
N LEU A 54 -11.44 0.82 1.76
CA LEU A 54 -11.45 2.28 1.60
C LEU A 54 -12.46 2.98 2.53
N SER A 55 -13.55 2.30 2.90
CA SER A 55 -14.59 2.81 3.80
C SER A 55 -14.23 2.66 5.29
N GLN A 56 -13.24 1.82 5.61
CA GLN A 56 -12.87 1.48 6.98
C GLN A 56 -11.92 2.52 7.61
N SER A 57 -11.93 2.63 8.94
CA SER A 57 -11.03 3.51 9.71
C SER A 57 -9.79 2.74 10.19
N TRP A 58 -8.69 2.75 9.43
CA TRP A 58 -7.56 1.85 9.70
C TRP A 58 -6.87 2.15 11.04
N HIS A 59 -6.63 3.42 11.33
CA HIS A 59 -5.99 3.92 12.55
C HIS A 59 -6.71 3.50 13.85
N HIS A 60 -8.03 3.33 13.82
CA HIS A 60 -8.80 2.83 14.96
C HIS A 60 -8.50 1.36 15.27
N TRP A 61 -8.23 0.56 14.24
CA TRP A 61 -8.05 -0.90 14.37
C TRP A 61 -6.58 -1.31 14.51
N ALA A 62 -5.67 -0.55 13.90
CA ALA A 62 -4.25 -0.83 13.87
C ALA A 62 -3.43 0.46 13.76
N GLN A 63 -2.28 0.47 14.43
CA GLN A 63 -1.34 1.58 14.35
C GLN A 63 -0.36 1.42 13.19
N ARG A 64 -0.23 0.22 12.62
CA ARG A 64 0.74 -0.11 11.56
C ARG A 64 0.08 -0.98 10.51
N CYS A 65 -0.13 -0.41 9.33
CA CYS A 65 -0.91 -1.01 8.25
C CYS A 65 -0.02 -1.32 7.04
N TRP A 66 -0.24 -2.49 6.46
CA TRP A 66 0.29 -2.89 5.16
C TRP A 66 -0.77 -2.64 4.08
N MET A 67 -0.38 -1.96 3.00
CA MET A 67 -1.27 -1.67 1.87
C MET A 67 -0.62 -2.11 0.56
N ASN A 68 -1.22 -3.09 -0.09
CA ASN A 68 -0.90 -3.50 -1.45
C ASN A 68 -2.18 -3.55 -2.28
N PRO A 69 -2.66 -2.39 -2.78
CA PRO A 69 -3.99 -2.29 -3.36
C PRO A 69 -4.08 -2.98 -4.72
N PRO A 70 -5.29 -3.24 -5.25
CA PRO A 70 -5.46 -3.54 -6.65
C PRO A 70 -4.88 -2.39 -7.51
N TYR A 71 -3.98 -2.72 -8.43
CA TYR A 71 -3.32 -1.73 -9.28
C TYR A 71 -4.22 -1.41 -10.46
N GLY A 72 -4.84 -0.23 -10.44
CA GLY A 72 -5.76 0.17 -11.49
C GLY A 72 -6.32 1.56 -11.26
N ARG A 73 -7.57 1.76 -11.70
CA ARG A 73 -8.21 3.09 -11.74
C ARG A 73 -8.39 3.78 -10.38
N ASN A 74 -8.38 3.03 -9.27
CA ASN A 74 -8.64 3.56 -7.93
C ASN A 74 -7.38 3.69 -7.05
N ILE A 75 -6.17 3.52 -7.61
CA ILE A 75 -4.93 3.57 -6.82
C ILE A 75 -4.72 4.93 -6.13
N ASP A 76 -5.21 6.00 -6.74
CA ASP A 76 -5.22 7.35 -6.21
C ASP A 76 -6.04 7.45 -4.90
N LYS A 77 -7.18 6.77 -4.84
CA LYS A 77 -8.04 6.72 -3.64
C LYS A 77 -7.34 5.97 -2.50
N TRP A 78 -6.69 4.85 -2.80
CA TRP A 78 -5.91 4.09 -1.81
C TRP A 78 -4.74 4.91 -1.24
N ILE A 79 -3.99 5.59 -2.11
CA ILE A 79 -2.88 6.43 -1.67
C ILE A 79 -3.36 7.65 -0.87
N LYS A 80 -4.46 8.29 -1.29
CA LYS A 80 -5.10 9.34 -0.50
C LYS A 80 -5.48 8.82 0.89
N LYS A 81 -6.15 7.65 0.94
CA LYS A 81 -6.58 7.02 2.18
C LYS A 81 -5.40 6.71 3.10
N ALA A 82 -4.33 6.12 2.57
CA ALA A 82 -3.10 5.87 3.33
C ALA A 82 -2.49 7.16 3.92
N PHE A 83 -2.48 8.24 3.14
CA PHE A 83 -2.04 9.54 3.62
C PHE A 83 -2.95 10.06 4.75
N ASP A 84 -4.27 10.07 4.55
CA ASP A 84 -5.23 10.55 5.55
C ASP A 84 -5.15 9.76 6.86
N GLU A 85 -5.09 8.42 6.77
CA GLU A 85 -4.93 7.53 7.93
C GLU A 85 -3.64 7.80 8.72
N SER A 86 -2.58 8.23 8.03
CA SER A 86 -1.36 8.66 8.71
C SER A 86 -1.52 9.96 9.48
N GLN A 87 -2.38 10.87 9.01
CA GLN A 87 -2.67 12.11 9.74
C GLN A 87 -3.49 11.84 11.01
N GLU A 88 -4.21 10.71 11.05
CA GLU A 88 -4.95 10.25 12.23
C GLU A 88 -4.15 9.35 13.17
N GLY A 89 -2.88 9.07 12.85
CA GLY A 89 -1.96 8.39 13.77
C GLY A 89 -1.51 6.99 13.35
N ALA A 90 -1.89 6.50 12.16
CA ALA A 90 -1.35 5.24 11.66
C ALA A 90 0.00 5.41 10.94
N THR A 91 0.87 4.40 11.04
CA THR A 91 1.92 4.19 10.05
C THR A 91 1.35 3.33 8.94
N VAL A 92 1.43 3.78 7.69
CA VAL A 92 0.96 3.03 6.52
C VAL A 92 2.11 2.82 5.55
N VAL A 93 2.38 1.56 5.24
CA VAL A 93 3.42 1.17 4.27
C VAL A 93 2.74 0.62 3.03
N CYS A 94 2.98 1.31 1.91
CA CYS A 94 2.30 1.08 0.64
C CYS A 94 3.26 0.45 -0.37
N LEU A 95 2.90 -0.69 -0.97
CA LEU A 95 3.54 -1.20 -2.17
C LEU A 95 2.73 -0.80 -3.40
N ILE A 96 3.31 0.05 -4.26
CA ILE A 96 2.65 0.56 -5.47
C ILE A 96 3.57 0.58 -6.68
N PRO A 97 3.04 0.66 -7.91
CA PRO A 97 3.82 0.99 -9.09
C PRO A 97 4.49 2.37 -8.94
N ALA A 98 5.77 2.47 -9.30
CA ALA A 98 6.54 3.72 -9.24
C ALA A 98 6.21 4.65 -10.43
N ARG A 99 4.98 5.17 -10.46
CA ARG A 99 4.48 6.09 -11.50
C ARG A 99 4.61 7.54 -11.04
N THR A 100 5.86 8.01 -11.04
CA THR A 100 6.26 9.31 -10.47
C THR A 100 5.67 10.52 -11.20
N ASP A 101 5.13 10.31 -12.40
CA ASP A 101 4.50 11.30 -13.29
C ASP A 101 3.01 11.53 -12.96
N THR A 102 2.39 10.69 -12.12
CA THR A 102 0.96 10.74 -11.86
C THR A 102 0.55 11.80 -10.84
N LYS A 103 -0.67 12.33 -10.97
CA LYS A 103 -1.21 13.35 -10.04
C LYS A 103 -1.20 12.89 -8.57
N TYR A 104 -1.60 11.64 -8.28
CA TYR A 104 -1.63 11.14 -6.90
C TYR A 104 -0.21 11.06 -6.31
N TRP A 105 0.80 10.77 -7.13
CA TRP A 105 2.19 10.74 -6.70
C TRP A 105 2.63 12.11 -6.20
N HIS A 106 2.44 13.14 -7.04
CA HIS A 106 2.79 14.51 -6.67
C HIS A 106 1.94 15.08 -5.53
N THR A 107 0.67 14.66 -5.42
CA THR A 107 -0.25 15.17 -4.39
C THR A 107 0.00 14.56 -3.01
N TYR A 108 0.32 13.26 -2.96
CA TYR A 108 0.40 12.50 -1.72
C TYR A 108 1.75 11.82 -1.51
N CYS A 109 2.26 11.07 -2.49
CA CYS A 109 3.51 10.31 -2.32
C CYS A 109 4.70 11.23 -2.03
N MET A 110 4.77 12.42 -2.63
CA MET A 110 5.82 13.41 -2.34
C MET A 110 5.78 13.96 -0.90
N LYS A 111 4.70 13.71 -0.15
CA LYS A 111 4.57 14.06 1.28
C LYS A 111 4.89 12.87 2.20
N ALA A 112 5.25 11.72 1.63
CA ALA A 112 5.62 10.55 2.41
C ALA A 112 6.90 10.81 3.20
N HIS A 113 7.04 10.12 4.33
CA HIS A 113 8.23 10.22 5.17
C HIS A 113 9.40 9.45 4.55
N GLU A 114 9.10 8.38 3.81
CA GLU A 114 10.10 7.61 3.07
C GLU A 114 9.52 7.12 1.74
N ILE A 115 10.35 7.14 0.70
CA ILE A 115 10.09 6.45 -0.57
C ILE A 115 11.28 5.56 -0.85
N ARG A 116 11.04 4.25 -1.01
CA ARG A 116 12.08 3.26 -1.33
C ARG A 116 11.77 2.62 -2.67
N PHE A 117 12.61 2.90 -3.67
CA PHE A 117 12.47 2.25 -4.98
C PHE A 117 12.97 0.81 -4.91
N VAL A 118 12.18 -0.12 -5.46
CA VAL A 118 12.56 -1.53 -5.52
C VAL A 118 13.50 -1.74 -6.70
N LYS A 119 14.72 -2.24 -6.44
CA LYS A 119 15.67 -2.59 -7.50
C LYS A 119 15.15 -3.81 -8.28
N GLY A 120 14.99 -3.65 -9.60
CA GLY A 120 14.49 -4.70 -10.49
C GLY A 120 12.97 -4.68 -10.65
N ARG A 121 12.39 -5.84 -10.97
CA ARG A 121 10.94 -6.04 -11.11
C ARG A 121 10.51 -7.14 -10.16
N LEU A 122 9.51 -6.86 -9.33
CA LEU A 122 8.95 -7.86 -8.43
C LEU A 122 8.27 -8.95 -9.25
N LYS A 123 8.50 -10.21 -8.88
CA LYS A 123 7.71 -11.34 -9.36
C LYS A 123 6.66 -11.64 -8.30
N PHE A 124 5.44 -11.12 -8.49
CA PHE A 124 4.31 -11.33 -7.59
C PHE A 124 3.88 -12.81 -7.59
N SER A 125 3.36 -13.31 -6.46
CA SER A 125 3.14 -14.75 -6.22
C SER A 125 2.20 -15.40 -7.24
N ASN A 126 1.23 -14.65 -7.75
CA ASN A 126 0.24 -15.10 -8.72
C ASN A 126 0.65 -14.89 -10.19
N SER A 127 1.88 -14.43 -10.46
CA SER A 127 2.36 -14.11 -11.82
C SER A 127 3.45 -15.07 -12.30
N LYS A 128 3.37 -15.47 -13.57
CA LYS A 128 4.42 -16.26 -14.24
C LYS A 128 5.67 -15.43 -14.49
N ASP A 129 5.47 -14.18 -14.87
CA ASP A 129 6.52 -13.23 -15.23
C ASP A 129 6.70 -12.14 -14.17
N CYS A 130 7.84 -11.44 -14.24
CA CYS A 130 8.05 -10.25 -13.43
C CYS A 130 7.05 -9.15 -13.81
N ALA A 131 6.71 -8.29 -12.85
CA ALA A 131 5.83 -7.16 -13.08
C ALA A 131 6.34 -6.29 -14.24
N PRO A 132 5.47 -5.87 -15.18
CA PRO A 132 5.88 -5.05 -16.32
C PRO A 132 6.19 -3.59 -15.92
N PHE A 133 6.02 -3.23 -14.64
CA PHE A 133 6.21 -1.88 -14.10
C PHE A 133 7.20 -1.87 -12.93
N PRO A 134 7.90 -0.75 -12.69
CA PRO A 134 8.70 -0.57 -11.49
C PRO A 134 7.81 -0.48 -10.25
N SER A 135 8.34 -0.86 -9.08
CA SER A 135 7.63 -0.78 -7.80
C SER A 135 8.35 0.15 -6.82
N ALA A 136 7.59 0.80 -5.95
CA ALA A 136 8.09 1.60 -4.84
C ALA A 136 7.36 1.23 -3.55
N ILE A 137 8.07 1.32 -2.44
CA ILE A 137 7.51 1.41 -1.10
C ILE A 137 7.35 2.87 -0.75
N VAL A 138 6.13 3.27 -0.39
CA VAL A 138 5.83 4.62 0.12
C VAL A 138 5.40 4.48 1.57
N VAL A 139 6.08 5.18 2.47
CA VAL A 139 5.85 5.10 3.92
C VAL A 139 5.28 6.42 4.41
N PHE A 140 4.04 6.37 4.88
CA PHE A 140 3.42 7.46 5.63
C PHE A 140 3.51 7.15 7.12
N LYS A 141 4.13 8.04 7.90
CA LYS A 141 4.18 7.93 9.36
C LYS A 141 3.22 8.96 9.98
N PRO A 142 2.82 8.75 11.25
CA PRO A 142 2.05 9.73 12.00
C PRO A 142 2.74 11.08 12.03
N THR A 143 2.04 12.13 11.63
CA THR A 143 2.45 13.49 12.00
C THR A 143 2.30 13.58 13.51
N LEU A 144 3.40 13.71 14.24
CA LEU A 144 3.37 13.80 15.71
C LEU A 144 2.40 14.92 16.13
N LYS A 145 1.25 14.57 16.72
CA LYS A 145 0.44 15.55 17.45
C LYS A 145 1.34 16.08 18.57
N GLN A 146 1.44 17.41 18.70
CA GLN A 146 2.19 18.02 19.80
C GLN A 146 1.74 17.37 21.12
N LEU A 147 2.71 16.92 21.93
CA LEU A 147 2.45 16.44 23.28
C LEU A 147 1.72 17.54 24.04
N LYS A 148 0.45 17.30 24.39
CA LYS A 148 -0.27 18.19 25.30
C LYS A 148 0.19 17.87 26.72
N VAL A 149 1.32 18.48 27.09
CA VAL A 149 1.87 18.37 28.45
C VAL A 149 0.99 19.23 29.36
N SER A 150 0.40 18.60 30.36
CA SER A 150 -0.33 19.27 31.44
C SER A 150 0.25 18.77 32.76
N SER A 151 0.52 19.67 33.70
CA SER A 151 0.80 19.36 35.11
C SER A 151 -0.40 19.79 35.93
N TYR A 152 -0.81 18.94 36.88
CA TYR A 152 -1.83 19.27 37.88
C TYR A 152 -1.14 19.72 39.17
#